data_AF-A0AAN0J7I4-F1
#
_entry.id   AF-A0AAN0J7I4-F1
#
_cell.length_a   1.000
_cell.length_b   1.000
_cell.length_c   1.000
_cell.angle_alpha   90.00
_cell.angle_beta   90.00
_cell.angle_gamma   90.00
#
_symmetry.space_group_name_H-M   'P 1'
#
loop_
_entity.id
_entity.type
_entity.pdbx_description
1 polymer ?
#
loop_
_entity_poly.entity_id
_entity_poly.type
_entity_poly.pdbx_seq_one_letter_code
_entity_poly.pdbx_strand_id
1 'polypeptide(L)'
;MTKVSFIEVKMYSYYSILLVLCMTSYSLSASSTLDGTCVNPTTLSFIENSLTNISDQLKGSSNGVSESLSSVTSLFQLSFLKELIGSYKEKSSNSSNEEGLAILKRMELILNTSTADITSKLEDTNARLSAIEQQQQDIPSAISSLQSQVSSLSSDLNKLSRLLAKHVNVSLDDEEEAPSSPLLSSCDAILSKWPNSPSGYYNLADVNGHSRHVYCHMETLCGKGGGWRRIASLNMTDPNEKCPTQFRTYGVGACGRPVTNSGSCVGITFPSRDIKYSQVCGKVIGYQVGRTNGAAARHASKDINSAYIDGISLTHGNPRKHIWTLISGHTGTAASDCPCASHTPYPVPSFVGSHYYCEAGCHNTRASKTTLYSSDPLWDGNGCGSSETTCCQRTLIPWFYRSFGYSTTDNIEMRLCCDEGTSNEDVAMREYEIYIK
;
A
#
# COMPACT_ATOMS: atom_id res chain seq x y z
N MET A 1 9.24 -7.17 40.44
CA MET A 1 8.49 -5.93 40.78
C MET A 1 7.85 -5.45 39.49
N THR A 2 6.53 -5.33 39.29
CA THR A 2 5.37 -5.33 40.19
C THR A 2 4.16 -5.66 39.28
N LYS A 3 3.60 -6.87 39.36
CA LYS A 3 2.37 -7.26 38.61
C LYS A 3 1.21 -7.68 39.52
N VAL A 4 1.50 -7.88 40.81
CA VAL A 4 0.52 -8.29 41.84
C VAL A 4 -0.17 -7.07 42.49
N SER A 5 0.48 -5.90 42.52
CA SER A 5 -0.07 -4.73 43.23
C SER A 5 -1.19 -3.98 42.49
N PHE A 6 -1.35 -4.16 41.18
CA PHE A 6 -2.36 -3.42 40.41
C PHE A 6 -3.74 -4.10 40.40
N ILE A 7 -3.79 -5.41 40.64
CA ILE A 7 -5.04 -6.19 40.74
C ILE A 7 -5.62 -6.06 42.14
N GLU A 8 -4.79 -6.04 43.20
CA GLU A 8 -5.26 -5.83 44.58
C GLU A 8 -6.01 -4.50 44.73
N VAL A 9 -5.49 -3.39 44.20
CA VAL A 9 -6.10 -2.05 44.35
C VAL A 9 -7.49 -1.96 43.66
N LYS A 10 -7.68 -2.63 42.51
CA LYS A 10 -8.99 -2.66 41.82
C LYS A 10 -9.99 -3.58 42.53
N MET A 11 -9.53 -4.69 43.10
CA MET A 11 -10.40 -5.60 43.85
C MET A 11 -10.91 -4.96 45.14
N TYR A 12 -10.10 -4.13 45.83
CA TYR A 12 -10.54 -3.37 47.01
C TYR A 12 -11.59 -2.30 46.67
N SER A 13 -11.48 -1.63 45.53
CA SER A 13 -12.46 -0.61 45.11
C SER A 13 -13.81 -1.24 44.71
N TYR A 14 -13.78 -2.40 44.04
CA TYR A 14 -14.98 -3.18 43.74
C TYR A 14 -15.62 -3.76 45.01
N TYR A 15 -14.83 -4.26 45.96
CA TYR A 15 -15.32 -4.72 47.26
C TYR A 15 -15.97 -3.59 48.07
N SER A 16 -15.45 -2.36 48.01
CA SER A 16 -16.08 -1.20 48.67
C SER A 16 -17.42 -0.82 48.03
N ILE A 17 -17.54 -0.90 46.69
CA ILE A 17 -18.81 -0.65 45.99
C ILE A 17 -19.81 -1.79 46.25
N LEU A 18 -19.35 -3.05 46.27
CA LEU A 18 -20.17 -4.20 46.64
C LEU A 18 -20.59 -4.16 48.11
N LEU A 19 -19.74 -3.69 49.02
CA LEU A 19 -20.10 -3.48 50.44
C LEU A 19 -21.15 -2.39 50.58
N VAL A 20 -21.04 -1.29 49.81
CA VAL A 20 -22.04 -0.22 49.80
C VAL A 20 -23.36 -0.72 49.23
N LEU A 21 -23.34 -1.49 48.12
CA LEU A 21 -24.52 -2.13 47.56
C LEU A 21 -25.13 -3.16 48.52
N CYS A 22 -24.31 -3.95 49.21
CA CYS A 22 -24.73 -4.95 50.20
C CYS A 22 -25.31 -4.29 51.46
N MET A 23 -24.79 -3.14 51.89
CA MET A 23 -25.35 -2.36 53.00
C MET A 23 -26.67 -1.68 52.57
N THR A 24 -26.80 -1.23 51.31
CA THR A 24 -28.08 -0.73 50.79
C THR A 24 -29.10 -1.85 50.60
N SER A 25 -28.70 -3.07 50.23
CA SER A 25 -29.62 -4.20 50.04
C SER A 25 -29.96 -4.94 51.34
N TYR A 26 -29.05 -4.99 52.34
CA TYR A 26 -29.40 -5.42 53.71
C TYR A 26 -30.42 -4.48 54.37
N SER A 27 -30.39 -3.19 54.01
CA SER A 27 -31.42 -2.22 54.40
C SER A 27 -32.76 -2.47 53.70
N LEU A 28 -32.77 -3.14 52.54
CA LEU A 28 -33.99 -3.49 51.77
C LEU A 28 -34.55 -4.88 52.12
N SER A 29 -33.73 -5.84 52.54
CA SER A 29 -34.19 -7.22 52.82
C SER A 29 -34.64 -7.46 54.27
N ALA A 30 -34.50 -6.45 55.15
CA ALA A 30 -34.85 -6.56 56.56
C ALA A 30 -35.72 -5.41 57.06
N SER A 31 -36.81 -5.07 56.35
CA SER A 31 -38.04 -4.57 57.00
C SER A 31 -39.18 -4.49 55.99
N SER A 32 -40.28 -5.19 56.25
CA SER A 32 -41.53 -5.14 55.47
C SER A 32 -42.32 -3.83 55.69
N THR A 33 -41.64 -2.75 56.02
CA THR A 33 -42.18 -1.39 56.10
C THR A 33 -41.06 -0.44 55.64
N LEU A 34 -41.18 0.08 54.42
CA LEU A 34 -40.35 1.20 53.95
C LEU A 34 -40.74 2.44 54.75
N ASP A 35 -40.19 2.55 55.96
CA ASP A 35 -40.17 3.81 56.67
C ASP A 35 -39.06 4.65 56.04
N GLY A 36 -39.42 5.84 55.57
CA GLY A 36 -38.61 6.72 54.73
C GLY A 36 -37.34 7.21 55.41
N THR A 37 -36.34 6.33 55.53
CA THR A 37 -35.01 6.68 56.02
C THR A 37 -34.16 7.09 54.83
N CYS A 38 -34.03 8.41 54.65
CA CYS A 38 -33.14 9.03 53.68
C CYS A 38 -31.72 8.46 53.85
N VAL A 39 -31.02 8.23 52.73
CA VAL A 39 -29.58 7.96 52.74
C VAL A 39 -28.90 9.10 53.51
N ASN A 40 -28.13 8.77 54.55
CA ASN A 40 -27.49 9.76 55.42
C ASN A 40 -26.70 10.78 54.57
N PRO A 41 -26.85 12.11 54.78
CA PRO A 41 -26.13 13.15 54.03
C PRO A 41 -24.62 12.93 53.93
N THR A 42 -24.01 12.30 54.95
CA THR A 42 -22.59 11.94 54.99
C THR A 42 -22.24 10.84 53.98
N THR A 43 -23.14 9.88 53.78
CA THR A 43 -22.97 8.82 52.78
C THR A 43 -23.08 9.39 51.36
N LEU A 44 -23.99 10.34 51.15
CA LEU A 44 -24.17 10.98 49.85
C LEU A 44 -22.96 11.85 49.46
N SER A 45 -22.41 12.61 50.41
CA SER A 45 -21.19 13.41 50.16
C SER A 45 -19.97 12.52 49.90
N PHE A 46 -19.88 11.37 50.56
CA PHE A 46 -18.83 10.38 50.29
C PHE A 46 -18.92 9.84 48.85
N ILE A 47 -20.13 9.57 48.36
CA ILE A 47 -20.36 9.13 46.97
C ILE A 47 -20.00 10.24 45.98
N GLU A 48 -20.44 11.48 46.21
CA GLU A 48 -20.10 12.63 45.36
C GLU A 48 -18.57 12.87 45.27
N ASN A 49 -17.87 12.76 46.40
CA ASN A 49 -16.42 12.88 46.46
C ASN A 49 -15.72 11.74 45.70
N SER A 50 -16.21 10.50 45.86
CA SER A 50 -15.68 9.33 45.17
C SER A 50 -15.83 9.44 43.65
N LEU A 51 -17.01 9.87 43.17
CA LEU A 51 -17.27 10.11 41.74
C LEU A 51 -16.40 11.24 41.18
N THR A 52 -16.06 12.23 42.00
CA THR A 52 -15.15 13.32 41.62
C THR A 52 -13.72 12.84 41.47
N ASN A 53 -13.22 12.06 42.42
CA ASN A 53 -11.90 11.45 42.33
C ASN A 53 -11.76 10.52 41.11
N ILE A 54 -12.78 9.70 40.81
CA ILE A 54 -12.80 8.84 39.63
C ILE A 54 -12.79 9.67 38.33
N SER A 55 -13.59 10.72 38.26
CA SER A 55 -13.60 11.64 37.10
C SER A 55 -12.23 12.28 36.87
N ASP A 56 -11.52 12.68 37.92
CA ASP A 56 -10.21 13.32 37.81
C ASP A 56 -9.11 12.33 37.41
N GLN A 57 -9.17 11.09 37.89
CA GLN A 57 -8.29 10.01 37.45
C GLN A 57 -8.47 9.69 35.95
N LEU A 58 -9.72 9.68 35.46
CA LEU A 58 -10.01 9.46 34.04
C LEU A 58 -9.51 10.61 33.14
N LYS A 59 -9.51 11.86 33.64
CA LYS A 59 -8.93 13.02 32.93
C LYS A 59 -7.40 12.98 32.91
N GLY A 60 -6.77 12.57 34.01
CA GLY A 60 -5.31 12.53 34.16
C GLY A 60 -4.61 11.41 33.40
N SER A 61 -5.32 10.37 32.97
CA SER A 61 -4.73 9.23 32.24
C SER A 61 -4.58 9.45 30.71
N SER A 62 -4.85 10.66 30.20
CA SER A 62 -4.97 10.98 28.76
C SER A 62 -3.66 11.22 28.00
N ASN A 63 -2.50 10.99 28.59
CA ASN A 63 -1.23 11.17 27.89
C ASN A 63 -0.76 9.86 27.23
N GLY A 64 -1.30 9.57 26.05
CA GLY A 64 -0.70 8.60 25.12
C GLY A 64 -1.69 7.78 24.30
N VAL A 65 -1.85 8.18 23.03
CA VAL A 65 -2.33 7.40 21.87
C VAL A 65 -3.77 6.85 21.94
N SER A 66 -4.60 7.34 21.02
CA SER A 66 -6.04 7.10 20.80
C SER A 66 -6.97 7.78 21.82
N GLU A 67 -7.49 8.95 21.44
CA GLU A 67 -8.73 9.48 22.02
C GLU A 67 -9.85 8.47 21.73
N SER A 68 -10.03 7.51 22.64
CA SER A 68 -11.14 6.57 22.53
C SER A 68 -12.43 7.32 22.85
N LEU A 69 -13.39 7.27 21.93
CA LEU A 69 -14.77 7.74 22.12
C LEU A 69 -15.36 7.22 23.44
N SER A 70 -14.88 6.07 23.94
CA SER A 70 -15.24 5.49 25.24
C SER A 70 -14.86 6.33 26.46
N SER A 71 -13.68 6.99 26.49
CA SER A 71 -13.31 7.84 27.63
C SER A 71 -14.25 9.04 27.76
N VAL A 72 -14.67 9.59 26.61
CA VAL A 72 -15.64 10.68 26.53
C VAL A 72 -17.02 10.21 26.98
N THR A 73 -17.49 9.05 26.50
CA THR A 73 -18.78 8.46 26.94
C THR A 73 -18.81 8.15 28.44
N SER A 74 -17.74 7.60 29.02
CA SER A 74 -17.66 7.31 30.46
C SER A 74 -17.69 8.58 31.30
N LEU A 75 -16.98 9.64 30.88
CA LEU A 75 -17.02 10.93 31.57
C LEU A 75 -18.43 11.56 31.53
N PHE A 76 -19.14 11.46 30.40
CA PHE A 76 -20.53 11.91 30.29
C PHE A 76 -21.50 11.14 31.19
N GLN A 77 -21.34 9.81 31.30
CA GLN A 77 -22.15 8.99 32.22
C GLN A 77 -21.90 9.34 33.69
N LEU A 78 -20.64 9.59 34.06
CA LEU A 78 -20.25 10.01 35.41
C LEU A 78 -20.83 11.40 35.77
N SER A 79 -20.80 12.36 34.85
CA SER A 79 -21.41 13.67 35.08
C SER A 79 -22.93 13.57 35.23
N PHE A 80 -23.58 12.76 34.40
CA PHE A 80 -25.02 12.55 34.48
C PHE A 80 -25.43 11.86 35.79
N LEU A 81 -24.65 10.88 36.26
CA LEU A 81 -24.91 10.22 37.55
C LEU A 81 -24.78 11.20 38.73
N LYS A 82 -23.79 12.11 38.71
CA LYS A 82 -23.67 13.17 39.72
C LYS A 82 -24.88 14.10 39.75
N GLU A 83 -25.39 14.49 38.58
CA GLU A 83 -26.56 15.34 38.46
C GLU A 83 -27.83 14.65 39.00
N LEU A 84 -28.00 13.36 38.73
CA LEU A 84 -29.07 12.56 39.30
C LEU A 84 -28.96 12.46 40.83
N ILE A 85 -27.74 12.36 41.39
CA ILE A 85 -27.51 12.31 42.85
C ILE A 85 -27.90 13.63 43.51
N GLY A 86 -27.52 14.76 42.91
CA GLY A 86 -27.98 16.09 43.35
C GLY A 86 -29.51 16.21 43.31
N SER A 87 -30.12 15.77 42.22
CA SER A 87 -31.60 15.78 42.05
C SER A 87 -32.31 14.89 43.07
N TYR A 88 -31.73 13.73 43.41
CA TYR A 88 -32.25 12.86 44.47
C TYR A 88 -32.19 13.55 45.84
N LYS A 89 -31.07 14.20 46.17
CA LYS A 89 -30.87 14.94 47.43
C LYS A 89 -31.92 16.02 47.66
N GLU A 90 -32.22 16.80 46.62
CA GLU A 90 -33.21 17.87 46.68
C GLU A 90 -34.63 17.32 46.86
N LYS A 91 -34.98 16.26 46.12
CA LYS A 91 -36.35 15.71 46.10
C LYS A 91 -36.66 14.75 47.25
N SER A 92 -35.67 14.10 47.82
CA SER A 92 -35.81 13.25 49.03
C SER A 92 -36.12 14.07 50.29
N SER A 93 -35.91 15.39 50.25
CA SER A 93 -36.08 16.28 51.41
C SER A 93 -37.49 16.90 51.54
N ASN A 94 -38.33 16.79 50.49
CA ASN A 94 -39.68 17.35 50.44
C ASN A 94 -40.70 16.25 50.12
N SER A 95 -41.82 16.22 50.85
CA SER A 95 -42.79 15.12 50.91
C SER A 95 -43.41 14.69 49.56
N SER A 96 -42.88 13.63 48.94
CA SER A 96 -43.56 12.39 48.50
C SER A 96 -42.51 11.47 47.86
N ASN A 97 -42.31 10.28 48.44
CA ASN A 97 -41.15 9.42 48.16
C ASN A 97 -41.10 8.79 46.74
N GLU A 98 -42.12 9.03 45.90
CA GLU A 98 -42.23 8.40 44.58
C GLU A 98 -41.23 8.97 43.57
N GLU A 99 -40.98 10.29 43.58
CA GLU A 99 -40.02 10.91 42.66
C GLU A 99 -38.57 10.51 42.98
N GLY A 100 -38.22 10.44 44.26
CA GLY A 100 -36.91 9.96 44.71
C GLY A 100 -36.66 8.50 44.31
N LEU A 101 -37.68 7.64 44.46
CA LEU A 101 -37.62 6.24 44.04
C LEU A 101 -37.45 6.09 42.52
N ALA A 102 -38.12 6.93 41.72
CA ALA A 102 -37.95 6.93 40.27
C ALA A 102 -36.54 7.33 39.84
N ILE A 103 -35.91 8.27 40.55
CA ILE A 103 -34.52 8.67 40.33
C ILE A 103 -33.55 7.53 40.69
N LEU A 104 -33.76 6.85 41.83
CA LEU A 104 -32.95 5.69 42.22
C LEU A 104 -33.00 4.56 41.18
N LYS A 105 -34.20 4.23 40.66
CA LYS A 105 -34.34 3.22 39.60
C LYS A 105 -33.59 3.59 38.32
N ARG A 106 -33.52 4.88 37.97
CA ARG A 106 -32.74 5.35 36.82
C ARG A 106 -31.23 5.21 37.06
N MET A 107 -30.76 5.54 38.26
CA MET A 107 -29.36 5.33 38.63
C MET A 107 -28.99 3.85 38.59
N GLU A 108 -29.83 2.99 39.13
CA GLU A 108 -29.64 1.54 39.10
C GLU A 108 -29.52 1.01 37.66
N LEU A 109 -30.42 1.45 36.77
CA LEU A 109 -30.36 1.06 35.35
C LEU A 109 -29.05 1.50 34.68
N ILE A 110 -28.60 2.73 34.93
CA ILE A 110 -27.35 3.26 34.38
C ILE A 110 -26.15 2.46 34.90
N LEU A 111 -26.10 2.21 36.21
CA LEU A 111 -25.02 1.43 36.83
C LEU A 111 -24.98 0.00 36.31
N ASN A 112 -26.12 -0.67 36.17
CA ASN A 112 -26.21 -2.03 35.64
C ASN A 112 -25.75 -2.09 34.18
N THR A 113 -26.16 -1.12 33.35
CA THR A 113 -25.73 -1.02 31.95
C THR A 113 -24.22 -0.81 31.83
N SER A 114 -23.66 0.11 32.62
CA SER A 114 -22.22 0.36 32.65
C SER A 114 -21.42 -0.84 33.16
N THR A 115 -21.97 -1.57 34.13
CA THR A 115 -21.34 -2.80 34.65
C THR A 115 -21.28 -3.87 33.56
N ALA A 116 -22.36 -4.07 32.81
CA ALA A 116 -22.41 -5.02 31.71
C ALA A 116 -21.39 -4.68 30.59
N ASP A 117 -21.28 -3.40 30.22
CA ASP A 117 -20.32 -2.93 29.21
C ASP A 117 -18.85 -3.16 29.66
N ILE A 118 -18.54 -2.87 30.93
CA ILE A 118 -17.21 -3.11 31.49
C ILE A 118 -16.89 -4.61 31.51
N THR A 119 -17.84 -5.46 31.91
CA THR A 119 -17.65 -6.91 31.91
C THR A 119 -17.35 -7.44 30.52
N SER A 120 -18.10 -7.01 29.51
CA SER A 120 -17.86 -7.41 28.12
C SER A 120 -16.48 -6.97 27.61
N LYS A 121 -16.04 -5.76 27.94
CA LYS A 121 -14.69 -5.28 27.59
C LYS A 121 -13.58 -6.03 28.31
N LEU A 122 -13.82 -6.43 29.56
CA LEU A 122 -12.88 -7.24 30.32
C LEU A 122 -12.73 -8.63 29.70
N GLU A 123 -13.83 -9.24 29.26
CA GLU A 123 -13.81 -10.51 28.52
C GLU A 123 -13.05 -10.40 27.20
N ASP A 124 -13.28 -9.35 26.39
CA ASP A 124 -12.51 -9.09 25.16
C ASP A 124 -11.01 -8.93 25.45
N THR A 125 -10.67 -8.16 26.49
CA THR A 125 -9.27 -7.95 26.90
C THR A 125 -8.63 -9.26 27.34
N ASN A 126 -9.36 -10.10 28.08
CA ASN A 126 -8.87 -11.39 28.53
C ASN A 126 -8.67 -12.36 27.36
N ALA A 127 -9.57 -12.37 26.38
CA ALA A 127 -9.43 -13.15 25.16
C ALA A 127 -8.19 -12.73 24.34
N ARG A 128 -7.94 -11.42 24.22
CA ARG A 128 -6.72 -10.90 23.57
C ARG A 128 -5.45 -11.30 24.33
N LEU A 129 -5.50 -11.26 25.67
CA LEU A 129 -4.36 -11.66 26.50
C LEU A 129 -4.01 -13.13 26.28
N SER A 130 -5.02 -14.02 26.26
CA SER A 130 -4.82 -15.45 25.97
C SER A 130 -4.27 -15.68 24.56
N ALA A 131 -4.69 -14.90 23.56
CA ALA A 131 -4.14 -14.99 22.20
C ALA A 131 -2.65 -14.59 22.14
N ILE A 132 -2.25 -13.56 22.90
CA ILE A 132 -0.85 -13.15 23.03
C ILE A 132 -0.02 -14.24 23.73
N GLU A 133 -0.56 -14.85 24.79
CA GLU A 133 0.10 -15.96 25.50
C GLU A 133 0.31 -17.17 24.58
N GLN A 134 -0.66 -17.48 23.72
CA GLN A 134 -0.52 -18.56 22.73
C GLN A 134 0.57 -18.25 21.70
N GLN A 135 0.60 -17.04 21.14
CA GLN A 135 1.67 -16.62 20.22
C GLN A 135 3.05 -16.73 20.86
N GLN A 136 3.17 -16.47 22.16
CA GLN A 136 4.43 -16.59 22.87
C GLN A 136 4.91 -18.05 23.02
N GLN A 137 4.02 -19.04 22.96
CA GLN A 137 4.38 -20.47 22.95
C GLN A 137 4.83 -20.99 21.58
N ASP A 138 4.45 -20.32 20.49
CA ASP A 138 4.81 -20.74 19.12
C ASP A 138 6.20 -20.22 18.68
N ILE A 139 6.73 -19.20 19.35
CA ILE A 139 8.06 -18.63 19.04
C ILE A 139 9.20 -19.66 19.18
N PRO A 140 9.28 -20.47 20.27
CA PRO A 140 10.33 -21.48 20.41
C PRO A 140 10.35 -22.56 19.32
N SER A 141 9.18 -22.99 18.82
CA SER A 141 9.09 -24.01 17.76
C SER A 141 9.52 -23.44 16.40
N ALA A 142 9.18 -22.19 16.11
CA ALA A 142 9.68 -21.48 14.93
C ALA A 142 11.22 -21.31 14.99
N ILE A 143 11.77 -20.97 16.16
CA ILE A 143 13.22 -20.85 16.36
C ILE A 143 13.92 -22.20 16.14
N SER A 144 13.37 -23.31 16.68
CA SER A 144 13.99 -24.63 16.50
C SER A 144 13.98 -25.09 15.04
N SER A 145 12.89 -24.80 14.32
CA SER A 145 12.78 -25.05 12.88
C SER A 145 13.85 -24.29 12.10
N LEU A 146 14.02 -22.99 12.37
CA LEU A 146 15.07 -22.18 11.73
C LEU A 146 16.48 -22.71 12.04
N GLN A 147 16.75 -23.08 13.29
CA GLN A 147 18.04 -23.67 13.68
C GLN A 147 18.34 -24.97 12.91
N SER A 148 17.33 -25.81 12.67
CA SER A 148 17.48 -27.03 11.88
C SER A 148 17.81 -26.74 10.42
N GLN A 149 17.16 -25.74 9.82
CA GLN A 149 17.40 -25.33 8.44
C GLN A 149 18.82 -24.76 8.27
N VAL A 150 19.25 -23.91 9.20
CA VAL A 150 20.62 -23.35 9.20
C VAL A 150 21.68 -24.45 9.32
N SER A 151 21.43 -25.45 10.16
CA SER A 151 22.34 -26.59 10.33
C SER A 151 22.42 -27.44 9.06
N SER A 152 21.28 -27.68 8.39
CA SER A 152 21.26 -28.39 7.11
C SER A 152 22.03 -27.63 6.03
N LEU A 153 21.81 -26.31 5.92
CA LEU A 153 22.49 -25.47 4.95
C LEU A 153 24.01 -25.44 5.19
N SER A 154 24.43 -25.37 6.45
CA SER A 154 25.85 -25.45 6.84
C SER A 154 26.47 -26.80 6.42
N SER A 155 25.73 -27.90 6.58
CA SER A 155 26.17 -29.22 6.13
C SER A 155 26.36 -29.29 4.61
N ASP A 156 25.42 -28.73 3.85
CA ASP A 156 25.48 -28.74 2.39
C ASP A 156 26.60 -27.82 1.86
N LEU A 157 26.82 -26.65 2.48
CA LEU A 157 27.99 -25.80 2.22
C LEU A 157 29.31 -26.54 2.45
N ASN A 158 29.42 -27.32 3.53
CA ASN A 158 30.61 -28.12 3.81
C ASN A 158 30.83 -29.23 2.78
N LYS A 159 29.75 -29.87 2.29
CA LYS A 159 29.85 -30.85 1.19
C LYS A 159 30.31 -30.19 -0.09
N LEU A 160 29.74 -29.05 -0.46
CA LEU A 160 30.14 -28.26 -1.63
C LEU A 160 31.60 -27.84 -1.55
N SER A 161 32.06 -27.35 -0.40
CA SER A 161 33.45 -26.98 -0.15
C SER A 161 34.41 -28.16 -0.39
N ARG A 162 34.06 -29.35 0.10
CA ARG A 162 34.86 -30.57 -0.16
C ARG A 162 34.83 -31.02 -1.62
N LEU A 163 33.68 -30.90 -2.28
CA LEU A 163 33.56 -31.21 -3.71
C LEU A 163 34.39 -30.25 -4.56
N LEU A 164 34.43 -28.97 -4.20
CA LEU A 164 35.28 -27.96 -4.83
C LEU A 164 36.76 -28.31 -4.61
N ALA A 165 37.18 -28.59 -3.38
CA ALA A 165 38.56 -28.96 -3.05
C ALA A 165 39.00 -30.22 -3.83
N LYS A 166 38.11 -31.20 -4.01
CA LYS A 166 38.38 -32.42 -4.79
C LYS A 166 38.49 -32.14 -6.30
N HIS A 167 37.74 -31.17 -6.83
CA HIS A 167 37.85 -30.77 -8.24
C HIS A 167 39.09 -29.90 -8.52
N VAL A 168 39.56 -29.15 -7.52
CA VAL A 168 40.76 -28.29 -7.63
C VAL A 168 42.06 -29.11 -7.51
N ASN A 169 42.03 -30.31 -6.91
CA ASN A 169 43.21 -31.16 -6.76
C ASN A 169 43.58 -31.98 -8.01
N VAL A 170 43.14 -31.55 -9.20
CA VAL A 170 43.68 -32.01 -10.49
C VAL A 170 44.63 -30.92 -10.99
N SER A 171 45.94 -31.18 -10.80
CA SER A 171 47.12 -30.45 -11.30
C SER A 171 47.12 -28.94 -11.08
N LEU A 172 47.71 -28.52 -9.96
CA LEU A 172 48.34 -27.20 -9.79
C LEU A 172 49.79 -27.42 -9.33
N ASP A 173 50.62 -27.94 -10.24
CA ASP A 173 52.03 -27.58 -10.27
C ASP A 173 52.12 -26.50 -11.36
N ASP A 174 51.86 -25.27 -10.95
CA ASP A 174 52.37 -24.01 -11.52
C ASP A 174 51.54 -22.88 -10.88
N GLU A 175 52.19 -22.13 -9.99
CA GLU A 175 51.73 -20.83 -9.55
C GLU A 175 51.75 -19.87 -10.76
N GLU A 176 50.69 -19.90 -11.56
CA GLU A 176 50.34 -18.81 -12.45
C GLU A 176 48.94 -18.34 -12.08
N GLU A 177 48.86 -17.07 -11.72
CA GLU A 177 47.66 -16.32 -11.37
C GLU A 177 46.46 -16.79 -12.19
N ALA A 178 45.52 -17.53 -11.56
CA ALA A 178 44.37 -18.07 -12.25
C ALA A 178 43.63 -16.91 -12.96
N PRO A 179 43.52 -16.91 -14.31
CA PRO A 179 42.87 -15.83 -15.01
C PRO A 179 41.41 -15.85 -14.57
N SER A 180 40.97 -14.77 -13.93
CA SER A 180 39.58 -14.57 -13.53
C SER A 180 38.70 -14.96 -14.70
N SER A 181 37.90 -16.03 -14.56
CA SER A 181 37.00 -16.47 -15.62
C SER A 181 36.22 -15.26 -16.14
N PRO A 182 36.27 -14.96 -17.45
CA PRO A 182 35.77 -13.68 -17.95
C PRO A 182 34.31 -13.52 -17.59
N LEU A 183 33.99 -12.39 -16.94
CA LEU A 183 32.62 -11.99 -16.64
C LEU A 183 31.78 -12.06 -17.92
N LEU A 184 30.62 -12.71 -17.85
CA LEU A 184 29.72 -12.79 -18.99
C LEU A 184 29.14 -11.40 -19.29
N SER A 185 28.89 -11.13 -20.57
CA SER A 185 28.51 -9.79 -21.05
C SER A 185 27.01 -9.51 -21.06
N SER A 186 26.17 -10.53 -20.83
CA SER A 186 24.71 -10.38 -20.84
C SER A 186 24.00 -11.41 -19.95
N CYS A 187 22.78 -11.08 -19.53
CA CYS A 187 21.89 -12.03 -18.85
C CYS A 187 21.59 -13.26 -19.72
N ASP A 188 21.47 -13.08 -21.03
CA ASP A 188 21.28 -14.18 -21.99
C ASP A 188 22.50 -15.10 -22.09
N ALA A 189 23.72 -14.55 -21.99
CA ALA A 189 24.95 -15.34 -21.95
C ALA A 189 25.04 -16.16 -20.65
N ILE A 190 24.60 -15.60 -19.52
CA ILE A 190 24.48 -16.34 -18.25
C ILE A 190 23.51 -17.50 -18.42
N LEU A 191 22.29 -17.23 -18.90
CA LEU A 191 21.27 -18.26 -19.03
C LEU A 191 21.65 -19.35 -20.05
N SER A 192 22.38 -18.98 -21.11
CA SER A 192 22.91 -19.93 -22.09
C SER A 192 23.96 -20.87 -21.49
N LYS A 193 24.83 -20.36 -20.61
CA LYS A 193 25.86 -21.15 -19.94
C LYS A 193 25.30 -21.97 -18.77
N TRP A 194 24.33 -21.41 -18.06
CA TRP A 194 23.71 -22.00 -16.89
C TRP A 194 22.17 -21.91 -17.00
N PRO A 195 21.53 -22.89 -17.67
CA PRO A 195 20.09 -22.85 -17.95
C PRO A 195 19.19 -22.81 -16.71
N ASN A 196 19.70 -23.20 -15.54
CA ASN A 196 18.97 -23.21 -14.27
C ASN A 196 19.24 -21.94 -13.42
N SER A 197 19.90 -20.92 -13.98
CA SER A 197 20.15 -19.66 -13.28
C SER A 197 18.83 -18.97 -12.90
N PRO A 198 18.61 -18.60 -11.63
CA PRO A 198 17.38 -17.93 -11.20
C PRO A 198 17.37 -16.44 -11.57
N SER A 199 16.19 -15.83 -11.63
CA SER A 199 16.08 -14.37 -11.74
C SER A 199 16.71 -13.68 -10.51
N GLY A 200 17.44 -12.59 -10.71
CA GLY A 200 18.18 -11.93 -9.62
C GLY A 200 19.23 -10.95 -10.09
N TYR A 201 20.05 -10.46 -9.17
CA TYR A 201 21.15 -9.56 -9.49
C TYR A 201 22.44 -10.32 -9.83
N TYR A 202 23.08 -9.90 -10.91
CA TYR A 202 24.31 -10.50 -11.43
C TYR A 202 25.35 -9.42 -11.72
N ASN A 203 26.62 -9.82 -11.71
CA ASN A 203 27.72 -9.00 -12.17
C ASN A 203 28.03 -9.36 -13.63
N LEU A 204 27.93 -8.38 -14.53
CA LEU A 204 28.20 -8.53 -15.96
C LEU A 204 29.37 -7.66 -16.38
N ALA A 205 30.13 -8.09 -17.38
CA ALA A 205 31.07 -7.20 -18.06
C ALA A 205 30.34 -6.28 -19.05
N ASP A 206 30.57 -4.99 -18.99
CA ASP A 206 30.15 -4.06 -20.03
C ASP A 206 31.03 -4.18 -21.30
N VAL A 207 30.66 -3.42 -22.35
CA VAL A 207 31.41 -3.38 -23.62
C VAL A 207 32.89 -2.98 -23.48
N ASN A 208 33.30 -2.38 -22.36
CA ASN A 208 34.69 -2.02 -22.06
C ASN A 208 35.34 -2.99 -21.07
N GLY A 209 34.65 -4.05 -20.65
CA GLY A 209 35.14 -5.03 -19.69
C GLY A 209 34.91 -4.66 -18.22
N HIS A 210 34.24 -3.56 -17.90
CA HIS A 210 33.98 -3.20 -16.50
C HIS A 210 32.79 -3.96 -15.93
N SER A 211 32.89 -4.34 -14.65
CA SER A 211 31.80 -5.02 -13.94
C SER A 211 30.61 -4.08 -13.68
N ARG A 212 29.40 -4.56 -13.97
CA ARG A 212 28.12 -3.89 -13.72
C ARG A 212 27.20 -4.82 -12.93
N HIS A 213 26.63 -4.28 -11.85
CA HIS A 213 25.63 -4.99 -11.06
C HIS A 213 24.24 -4.70 -11.65
N VAL A 214 23.59 -5.72 -12.20
CA VAL A 214 22.32 -5.57 -12.92
C VAL A 214 21.33 -6.66 -12.55
N TYR A 215 20.04 -6.38 -12.68
CA TYR A 215 19.00 -7.38 -12.52
C TYR A 215 18.78 -8.14 -13.84
N CYS A 216 18.86 -9.46 -13.78
CA CYS A 216 18.54 -10.38 -14.85
C CYS A 216 17.25 -11.14 -14.54
N HIS A 217 16.30 -11.08 -15.46
CA HIS A 217 15.09 -11.89 -15.45
C HIS A 217 15.34 -13.15 -16.30
N MET A 218 15.42 -14.30 -15.64
CA MET A 218 15.86 -15.57 -16.25
C MET A 218 14.69 -16.47 -16.67
N GLU A 219 13.48 -16.15 -16.24
CA GLU A 219 12.25 -16.84 -16.65
C GLU A 219 11.66 -16.22 -17.93
N THR A 220 10.57 -16.81 -18.43
CA THR A 220 9.82 -16.27 -19.57
C THR A 220 9.32 -14.85 -19.25
N LEU A 221 9.54 -13.92 -20.18
CA LEU A 221 9.07 -12.54 -20.12
C LEU A 221 8.58 -12.10 -21.51
N CYS A 222 7.44 -11.40 -21.58
CA CYS A 222 6.81 -11.02 -22.86
C CYS A 222 6.57 -12.19 -23.83
N GLY A 223 6.30 -13.40 -23.32
CA GLY A 223 6.16 -14.60 -24.15
C GLY A 223 7.44 -15.06 -24.84
N LYS A 224 8.61 -14.57 -24.40
CA LYS A 224 9.94 -14.97 -24.86
C LYS A 224 10.72 -15.58 -23.70
N GLY A 225 11.67 -16.47 -24.01
CA GLY A 225 12.56 -17.05 -22.99
C GLY A 225 13.34 -15.98 -22.22
N GLY A 226 13.93 -16.37 -21.09
CA GLY A 226 14.62 -15.47 -20.17
C GLY A 226 15.94 -14.90 -20.68
N GLY A 227 16.75 -14.35 -19.77
CA GLY A 227 18.01 -13.69 -20.11
C GLY A 227 17.83 -12.20 -20.39
N TRP A 228 16.81 -11.59 -19.80
CA TRP A 228 16.49 -10.17 -19.96
C TRP A 228 17.20 -9.33 -18.92
N ARG A 229 17.85 -8.24 -19.34
CA ARG A 229 18.45 -7.26 -18.43
C ARG A 229 17.44 -6.14 -18.15
N ARG A 230 17.12 -5.87 -16.88
CA ARG A 230 16.32 -4.70 -16.50
C ARG A 230 17.16 -3.44 -16.62
N ILE A 231 16.61 -2.41 -17.27
CA ILE A 231 17.25 -1.10 -17.42
C ILE A 231 16.47 0.04 -16.76
N ALA A 232 15.21 -0.19 -16.43
CA ALA A 232 14.37 0.77 -15.75
C ALA A 232 13.30 0.06 -14.91
N SER A 233 13.05 0.60 -13.72
CA SER A 233 11.91 0.23 -12.88
C SER A 233 11.45 1.45 -12.09
N LEU A 234 10.14 1.55 -11.88
CA LEU A 234 9.50 2.44 -10.92
C LEU A 234 8.29 1.70 -10.38
N ASN A 235 8.12 1.71 -9.07
CA ASN A 235 6.90 1.20 -8.44
C ASN A 235 6.42 2.14 -7.34
N MET A 236 5.50 3.03 -7.68
CA MET A 236 4.96 4.02 -6.75
C MET A 236 3.97 3.44 -5.72
N THR A 237 3.70 2.12 -5.74
CA THR A 237 3.00 1.47 -4.62
C THR A 237 3.92 1.31 -3.40
N ASP A 238 5.24 1.34 -3.59
CA ASP A 238 6.19 1.41 -2.47
C ASP A 238 6.20 2.84 -1.91
N PRO A 239 5.88 3.05 -0.63
CA PRO A 239 5.83 4.39 -0.02
C PRO A 239 7.19 5.10 0.02
N ASN A 240 8.29 4.38 -0.18
CA ASN A 240 9.64 4.96 -0.23
C ASN A 240 10.07 5.36 -1.65
N GLU A 241 9.38 4.86 -2.68
CA GLU A 241 9.67 5.19 -4.06
C GLU A 241 9.27 6.64 -4.34
N LYS A 242 10.11 7.36 -5.09
CA LYS A 242 9.89 8.76 -5.46
C LYS A 242 9.86 8.89 -6.97
N CYS A 243 9.06 9.82 -7.45
CA CYS A 243 9.09 10.19 -8.86
C CYS A 243 10.50 10.66 -9.27
N PRO A 244 10.97 10.27 -10.47
CA PRO A 244 12.19 10.84 -11.01
C PRO A 244 12.08 12.37 -11.09
N THR A 245 13.21 13.07 -10.94
CA THR A 245 13.25 14.53 -10.73
C THR A 245 12.61 15.35 -11.85
N GLN A 246 12.46 14.78 -13.04
CA GLN A 246 11.79 15.39 -14.18
C GLN A 246 10.26 15.40 -14.05
N PHE A 247 9.69 14.57 -13.17
CA PHE A 247 8.25 14.40 -13.00
C PHE A 247 7.77 15.00 -11.68
N ARG A 248 6.52 15.45 -11.64
CA ARG A 248 5.84 15.81 -10.39
C ARG A 248 5.15 14.60 -9.78
N THR A 249 4.95 14.64 -8.47
CA THR A 249 4.19 13.62 -7.74
C THR A 249 2.71 13.99 -7.65
N TYR A 250 1.84 13.01 -7.85
CA TYR A 250 0.41 13.04 -7.54
C TYR A 250 0.14 12.36 -6.19
N GLY A 251 -0.88 12.83 -5.47
CA GLY A 251 -1.25 12.31 -4.14
C GLY A 251 -1.66 10.83 -4.09
N VAL A 252 -1.81 10.17 -5.24
CA VAL A 252 -2.15 8.74 -5.36
C VAL A 252 -0.91 7.84 -5.51
N GLY A 253 0.30 8.37 -5.30
CA GLY A 253 1.53 7.63 -5.60
C GLY A 253 1.66 7.41 -7.11
N ALA A 254 1.77 8.52 -7.86
CA ALA A 254 1.98 8.46 -9.30
C ALA A 254 2.77 9.69 -9.77
N CYS A 255 3.36 9.60 -10.96
CA CYS A 255 4.27 10.59 -11.52
C CYS A 255 3.73 11.16 -12.83
N GLY A 256 3.64 12.48 -12.96
CA GLY A 256 3.23 13.10 -14.22
C GLY A 256 4.06 14.32 -14.59
N ARG A 257 3.60 15.07 -15.60
CA ARG A 257 4.37 16.18 -16.15
C ARG A 257 4.47 17.33 -15.15
N PRO A 258 5.56 18.12 -15.14
CA PRO A 258 5.58 19.40 -14.44
C PRO A 258 4.39 20.27 -14.85
N VAL A 259 3.92 21.12 -13.92
CA VAL A 259 2.78 22.00 -14.19
C VAL A 259 3.10 22.91 -15.38
N THR A 260 2.23 22.87 -16.40
CA THR A 260 2.32 23.67 -17.61
C THR A 260 0.94 24.12 -18.07
N ASN A 261 0.90 25.29 -18.72
CA ASN A 261 -0.30 25.87 -19.34
C ASN A 261 -0.45 25.49 -20.82
N SER A 262 0.50 24.75 -21.39
CA SER A 262 0.51 24.31 -22.79
C SER A 262 0.85 22.83 -22.92
N GLY A 263 0.57 22.27 -24.10
CA GLY A 263 1.08 20.96 -24.50
C GLY A 263 2.59 20.85 -24.34
N SER A 264 3.04 19.69 -23.91
CA SER A 264 4.46 19.43 -23.66
C SER A 264 4.74 17.93 -23.55
N CYS A 265 6.01 17.61 -23.73
CA CYS A 265 6.57 16.31 -23.39
C CYS A 265 7.70 16.47 -22.38
N VAL A 266 7.71 15.67 -21.34
CA VAL A 266 8.85 15.50 -20.44
C VAL A 266 9.32 14.06 -20.49
N GLY A 267 10.63 13.82 -20.45
CA GLY A 267 11.17 12.49 -20.61
C GLY A 267 12.31 12.17 -19.66
N ILE A 268 12.52 10.87 -19.49
CA ILE A 268 13.64 10.28 -18.79
C ILE A 268 14.39 9.38 -19.77
N THR A 269 15.72 9.36 -19.67
CA THR A 269 16.59 8.50 -20.48
C THR A 269 17.15 7.40 -19.60
N PHE A 270 17.03 6.16 -20.06
CA PHE A 270 17.59 4.97 -19.44
C PHE A 270 18.89 4.59 -20.16
N PRO A 271 20.04 4.65 -19.49
CA PRO A 271 21.31 4.28 -20.08
C PRO A 271 21.35 2.79 -20.47
N SER A 272 21.71 2.50 -21.72
CA SER A 272 21.90 1.14 -22.24
C SER A 272 23.07 1.03 -23.21
N ARG A 273 23.94 2.05 -23.28
CA ARG A 273 25.13 2.08 -24.14
C ARG A 273 26.16 0.99 -23.83
N ASP A 274 26.08 0.43 -22.65
CA ASP A 274 26.98 -0.58 -22.12
C ASP A 274 26.57 -2.01 -22.53
N ILE A 275 25.49 -2.16 -23.30
CA ILE A 275 24.99 -3.45 -23.79
C ILE A 275 24.43 -3.32 -25.22
N LYS A 276 24.75 -4.29 -26.08
CA LYS A 276 24.09 -4.44 -27.38
C LYS A 276 22.79 -5.22 -27.19
N TYR A 277 21.68 -4.67 -27.64
CA TYR A 277 20.37 -5.29 -27.56
C TYR A 277 19.62 -5.19 -28.90
N SER A 278 18.70 -6.11 -29.14
CA SER A 278 17.82 -6.11 -30.34
C SER A 278 16.35 -6.25 -29.99
N GLN A 279 16.06 -6.53 -28.72
CA GLN A 279 14.71 -6.77 -28.21
C GLN A 279 14.45 -5.89 -27.00
N VAL A 280 13.22 -5.40 -26.89
CA VAL A 280 12.73 -4.63 -25.75
C VAL A 280 11.43 -5.28 -25.27
N CYS A 281 11.35 -5.48 -23.96
CA CYS A 281 10.15 -5.92 -23.28
C CYS A 281 9.87 -4.97 -22.13
N GLY A 282 8.62 -4.60 -21.91
CA GLY A 282 8.30 -3.77 -20.76
C GLY A 282 6.82 -3.70 -20.45
N LYS A 283 6.50 -3.09 -19.33
CA LYS A 283 5.13 -2.73 -18.94
C LYS A 283 5.14 -1.30 -18.43
N VAL A 284 4.03 -0.60 -18.60
CA VAL A 284 3.79 0.70 -17.97
C VAL A 284 2.33 0.75 -17.57
N ILE A 285 2.06 1.13 -16.32
CA ILE A 285 0.72 1.31 -15.77
C ILE A 285 0.61 2.74 -15.28
N GLY A 286 -0.50 3.39 -15.59
CA GLY A 286 -0.74 4.77 -15.19
C GLY A 286 -2.21 5.06 -14.96
N TYR A 287 -2.54 6.34 -14.87
CA TYR A 287 -3.88 6.84 -14.68
C TYR A 287 -4.15 7.98 -15.64
N GLN A 288 -5.40 8.07 -16.10
CA GLN A 288 -5.90 9.23 -16.81
C GLN A 288 -6.08 10.39 -15.82
N VAL A 289 -5.59 11.57 -16.19
CA VAL A 289 -5.88 12.81 -15.47
C VAL A 289 -6.55 13.76 -16.44
N GLY A 290 -7.72 14.26 -16.08
CA GLY A 290 -8.38 15.26 -16.89
C GLY A 290 -9.00 14.68 -18.17
N ARG A 291 -8.99 15.48 -19.24
CA ARG A 291 -9.64 15.23 -20.52
C ARG A 291 -8.66 14.85 -21.63
N THR A 292 -7.87 13.81 -21.43
CA THR A 292 -6.95 13.34 -22.49
C THR A 292 -7.67 13.13 -23.82
N ASN A 293 -7.00 13.43 -24.91
CA ASN A 293 -7.47 13.40 -26.30
C ASN A 293 -6.96 12.17 -27.07
N GLY A 294 -6.34 11.19 -26.38
CA GLY A 294 -5.85 9.97 -26.98
C GLY A 294 -4.91 10.20 -28.16
N ALA A 295 -5.24 9.62 -29.31
CA ALA A 295 -4.48 9.80 -30.55
C ALA A 295 -4.88 11.07 -31.34
N ALA A 296 -6.00 11.71 -30.98
CA ALA A 296 -6.44 12.93 -31.65
C ALA A 296 -5.42 14.05 -31.46
N ALA A 297 -4.87 14.21 -30.24
CA ALA A 297 -3.84 15.18 -29.84
C ALA A 297 -3.85 16.42 -30.74
N ARG A 298 -4.95 17.17 -30.65
CA ARG A 298 -5.44 18.14 -31.63
C ARG A 298 -4.52 19.35 -31.81
N HIS A 299 -3.72 19.63 -30.80
CA HIS A 299 -2.84 20.79 -30.69
C HIS A 299 -1.37 20.46 -30.95
N ALA A 300 -1.05 19.22 -31.32
CA ALA A 300 0.30 18.78 -31.61
C ALA A 300 0.51 18.41 -33.07
N SER A 301 1.74 18.65 -33.57
CA SER A 301 2.20 18.05 -34.81
C SER A 301 2.25 16.52 -34.68
N LYS A 302 2.19 15.80 -35.80
CA LYS A 302 2.18 14.33 -35.83
C LYS A 302 3.58 13.74 -36.10
N ASP A 303 4.60 14.34 -35.51
CA ASP A 303 5.99 13.90 -35.61
C ASP A 303 6.48 13.25 -34.30
N ILE A 304 7.58 12.50 -34.35
CA ILE A 304 8.07 11.73 -33.18
C ILE A 304 8.63 12.62 -32.05
N ASN A 305 8.93 13.89 -32.33
CA ASN A 305 9.49 14.82 -31.35
C ASN A 305 8.41 15.63 -30.63
N SER A 306 7.19 15.70 -31.16
CA SER A 306 6.07 16.43 -30.56
C SER A 306 5.26 15.59 -29.56
N ALA A 307 4.25 16.20 -28.95
CA ALA A 307 3.23 15.52 -28.16
C ALA A 307 2.14 14.89 -29.06
N TYR A 308 2.54 14.03 -29.99
CA TYR A 308 1.65 13.48 -31.03
C TYR A 308 0.50 12.61 -30.50
N ILE A 309 0.52 12.29 -29.20
CA ILE A 309 -0.49 11.57 -28.42
C ILE A 309 -0.54 12.15 -27.00
N ASP A 310 -1.62 11.84 -26.29
CA ASP A 310 -1.69 11.90 -24.84
C ASP A 310 -1.32 10.57 -24.22
N GLY A 311 -0.24 10.54 -23.45
CA GLY A 311 0.31 9.32 -22.86
C GLY A 311 1.82 9.25 -22.98
N ILE A 312 2.34 8.05 -23.26
CA ILE A 312 3.76 7.72 -23.17
C ILE A 312 4.30 7.30 -24.53
N SER A 313 5.43 7.91 -24.93
CA SER A 313 6.21 7.54 -26.10
C SER A 313 7.55 6.94 -25.67
N LEU A 314 7.79 5.69 -26.05
CA LEU A 314 9.07 5.01 -25.87
C LEU A 314 9.86 5.05 -27.18
N THR A 315 11.07 5.58 -27.12
CA THR A 315 11.95 5.74 -28.29
C THR A 315 13.40 5.34 -27.98
N HIS A 316 14.20 5.16 -29.02
CA HIS A 316 15.65 5.06 -28.88
C HIS A 316 16.37 5.82 -29.99
N GLY A 317 17.65 6.12 -29.75
CA GLY A 317 18.55 6.68 -30.75
C GLY A 317 18.38 8.18 -31.00
N ASN A 318 19.31 8.74 -31.76
CA ASN A 318 19.26 10.13 -32.22
C ASN A 318 19.66 10.18 -33.71
N PRO A 319 18.73 10.42 -34.65
CA PRO A 319 17.33 10.81 -34.45
C PRO A 319 16.49 9.70 -33.79
N ARG A 320 15.40 10.12 -33.10
CA ARG A 320 14.48 9.21 -32.40
C ARG A 320 13.88 8.17 -33.33
N LYS A 321 13.81 6.94 -32.85
CA LYS A 321 13.14 5.79 -33.46
C LYS A 321 12.13 5.20 -32.48
N HIS A 322 10.97 4.82 -32.99
CA HIS A 322 9.84 4.35 -32.19
C HIS A 322 10.04 2.92 -31.66
N ILE A 323 9.74 2.72 -30.37
CA ILE A 323 9.67 1.39 -29.72
C ILE A 323 8.21 1.02 -29.48
N TRP A 324 7.50 1.85 -28.71
CA TRP A 324 6.13 1.61 -28.27
C TRP A 324 5.42 2.93 -27.91
N THR A 325 4.09 2.94 -27.95
CA THR A 325 3.28 4.07 -27.48
C THR A 325 2.15 3.59 -26.58
N LEU A 326 1.96 4.22 -25.43
CA LEU A 326 0.82 3.97 -24.55
C LEU A 326 -0.06 5.21 -24.54
N ILE A 327 -1.32 5.08 -24.93
CA ILE A 327 -2.21 6.20 -25.23
C ILE A 327 -3.32 6.24 -24.18
N SER A 328 -3.54 7.41 -23.57
CA SER A 328 -4.67 7.67 -22.67
C SER A 328 -5.83 8.23 -23.47
N GLY A 329 -6.86 7.41 -23.70
CA GLY A 329 -8.08 7.80 -24.39
C GLY A 329 -8.90 8.84 -23.60
N HIS A 330 -9.92 9.39 -24.22
CA HIS A 330 -10.80 10.38 -23.60
C HIS A 330 -11.84 9.75 -22.67
N THR A 331 -12.59 8.77 -23.16
CA THR A 331 -13.58 7.99 -22.40
C THR A 331 -13.69 6.56 -22.91
N GLY A 332 -13.86 5.59 -22.02
CA GLY A 332 -14.04 4.19 -22.41
C GLY A 332 -15.43 3.84 -22.94
N THR A 333 -16.43 4.72 -22.75
CA THR A 333 -17.84 4.43 -23.09
C THR A 333 -18.43 5.31 -24.19
N ALA A 334 -17.75 6.38 -24.60
CA ALA A 334 -18.21 7.30 -25.64
C ALA A 334 -17.09 7.64 -26.63
N ALA A 335 -16.67 8.91 -26.73
CA ALA A 335 -15.53 9.28 -27.54
C ALA A 335 -14.25 8.83 -26.84
N SER A 336 -13.63 7.74 -27.31
CA SER A 336 -12.38 7.23 -26.74
C SER A 336 -11.16 7.92 -27.34
N ASP A 337 -11.24 8.29 -28.61
CA ASP A 337 -10.10 8.81 -29.38
C ASP A 337 -8.90 7.84 -29.44
N CYS A 338 -9.10 6.59 -29.04
CA CYS A 338 -8.16 5.50 -29.24
C CYS A 338 -8.20 4.99 -30.69
N PRO A 339 -7.05 4.61 -31.28
CA PRO A 339 -7.03 4.13 -32.67
C PRO A 339 -7.78 2.81 -32.90
N CYS A 340 -7.93 2.01 -31.84
CA CYS A 340 -8.59 0.70 -31.84
C CYS A 340 -10.04 0.76 -31.32
N ALA A 341 -10.54 1.95 -30.96
CA ALA A 341 -11.88 2.09 -30.41
C ALA A 341 -12.98 1.94 -31.48
N SER A 342 -14.16 1.49 -31.05
CA SER A 342 -15.34 1.39 -31.91
C SER A 342 -16.03 2.74 -32.16
N HIS A 343 -15.84 3.71 -31.25
CA HIS A 343 -16.37 5.07 -31.35
C HIS A 343 -15.24 6.09 -31.42
N THR A 344 -15.33 6.98 -32.42
CA THR A 344 -14.34 8.04 -32.73
C THR A 344 -12.88 7.57 -32.79
N PRO A 345 -12.53 6.54 -33.60
CA PRO A 345 -11.13 6.13 -33.72
C PRO A 345 -10.30 7.22 -34.39
N TYR A 346 -9.17 7.60 -33.76
CA TYR A 346 -8.19 8.50 -34.35
C TYR A 346 -6.90 7.76 -34.71
N PRO A 347 -6.35 7.93 -35.92
CA PRO A 347 -5.16 7.23 -36.34
C PRO A 347 -3.90 7.76 -35.63
N VAL A 348 -2.97 6.86 -35.35
CA VAL A 348 -1.61 7.22 -34.93
C VAL A 348 -0.73 7.54 -36.15
N PRO A 349 0.36 8.32 -35.97
CA PRO A 349 1.37 8.50 -37.01
C PRO A 349 1.94 7.17 -37.52
N SER A 350 2.34 7.14 -38.79
CA SER A 350 2.81 5.91 -39.45
C SER A 350 4.00 5.24 -38.76
N PHE A 351 4.87 6.00 -38.09
CA PHE A 351 6.02 5.45 -37.35
C PHE A 351 5.63 4.61 -36.13
N VAL A 352 4.41 4.78 -35.60
CA VAL A 352 3.88 3.97 -34.48
C VAL A 352 3.45 2.59 -34.98
N GLY A 353 2.78 2.55 -36.14
CA GLY A 353 2.20 1.34 -36.70
C GLY A 353 1.27 0.64 -35.70
N SER A 354 1.47 -0.66 -35.49
CA SER A 354 0.68 -1.48 -34.55
C SER A 354 1.23 -1.53 -33.11
N HIS A 355 2.31 -0.81 -32.81
CA HIS A 355 3.07 -0.91 -31.57
C HIS A 355 2.56 0.08 -30.51
N TYR A 356 1.28 -0.07 -30.15
CA TYR A 356 0.66 0.78 -29.15
C TYR A 356 -0.32 0.03 -28.23
N TYR A 357 -0.59 0.60 -27.06
CA TYR A 357 -1.77 0.33 -26.25
C TYR A 357 -2.60 1.60 -26.12
N CYS A 358 -3.91 1.46 -25.96
CA CYS A 358 -4.80 2.58 -25.75
C CYS A 358 -5.96 2.19 -24.84
N GLU A 359 -6.25 3.03 -23.88
CA GLU A 359 -7.27 2.81 -22.85
C GLU A 359 -7.65 4.14 -22.20
N ALA A 360 -8.87 4.26 -21.69
CA ALA A 360 -9.33 5.42 -20.94
C ALA A 360 -9.90 5.00 -19.58
N GLY A 361 -9.41 5.63 -18.51
CA GLY A 361 -9.89 5.40 -17.15
C GLY A 361 -11.26 6.05 -16.86
N CYS A 362 -11.75 6.91 -17.75
CA CYS A 362 -13.07 7.53 -17.62
C CYS A 362 -14.17 6.68 -18.26
N HIS A 363 -15.06 6.11 -17.46
CA HIS A 363 -16.25 5.38 -17.96
C HIS A 363 -17.52 6.23 -18.10
N ASN A 364 -17.44 7.53 -17.90
CA ASN A 364 -18.55 8.44 -18.16
C ASN A 364 -18.55 8.87 -19.64
N THR A 365 -19.68 9.40 -20.11
CA THR A 365 -19.79 9.95 -21.48
C THR A 365 -18.89 11.17 -21.73
N ARG A 366 -18.32 11.75 -20.67
CA ARG A 366 -17.41 12.89 -20.74
C ARG A 366 -16.44 12.89 -19.56
N ALA A 367 -15.15 13.06 -19.87
CA ALA A 367 -14.14 13.27 -18.84
C ALA A 367 -14.24 14.67 -18.20
N SER A 368 -13.83 14.77 -16.94
CA SER A 368 -13.73 16.03 -16.18
C SER A 368 -12.29 16.53 -16.23
N LYS A 369 -12.07 17.86 -16.27
CA LYS A 369 -10.74 18.46 -16.45
C LYS A 369 -9.79 18.26 -15.26
N THR A 370 -10.33 18.08 -14.06
CA THR A 370 -9.56 18.07 -12.81
C THR A 370 -9.58 16.72 -12.11
N THR A 371 -10.19 15.71 -12.73
CA THR A 371 -10.37 14.40 -12.11
C THR A 371 -9.19 13.50 -12.46
N LEU A 372 -8.62 12.85 -11.44
CA LEU A 372 -7.72 11.73 -11.59
C LEU A 372 -8.55 10.45 -11.51
N TYR A 373 -8.54 9.65 -12.57
CA TYR A 373 -9.27 8.39 -12.66
C TYR A 373 -8.42 7.24 -12.15
N SER A 374 -8.35 7.06 -10.82
CA SER A 374 -7.49 6.03 -10.19
C SER A 374 -8.16 4.67 -10.02
N SER A 375 -9.48 4.60 -10.16
CA SER A 375 -10.25 3.35 -10.04
C SER A 375 -10.03 2.38 -11.19
N ASP A 376 -9.60 2.90 -12.34
CA ASP A 376 -9.36 2.14 -13.57
C ASP A 376 -7.95 2.49 -14.12
N PRO A 377 -6.92 1.72 -13.75
CA PRO A 377 -5.56 1.94 -14.23
C PRO A 377 -5.44 1.75 -15.74
N LEU A 378 -4.72 2.64 -16.39
CA LEU A 378 -4.44 2.56 -17.82
C LEU A 378 -3.44 1.45 -18.15
N TRP A 379 -3.70 0.79 -19.26
CA TRP A 379 -2.88 -0.20 -19.95
C TRP A 379 -2.65 -1.48 -19.14
N ASP A 380 -3.58 -1.81 -18.26
CA ASP A 380 -3.56 -3.02 -17.46
C ASP A 380 -4.38 -4.17 -18.10
N GLY A 381 -5.22 -3.85 -19.08
CA GLY A 381 -6.06 -4.80 -19.83
C GLY A 381 -7.37 -5.16 -19.14
N ASN A 382 -7.73 -4.44 -18.07
CA ASN A 382 -8.94 -4.63 -17.29
C ASN A 382 -9.76 -3.34 -17.31
N GLY A 383 -11.02 -3.42 -16.87
CA GLY A 383 -11.88 -2.21 -16.73
C GLY A 383 -12.31 -1.56 -18.05
N CYS A 384 -11.78 -1.98 -19.18
CA CYS A 384 -12.07 -1.48 -20.52
C CYS A 384 -13.56 -1.24 -20.80
N GLY A 385 -13.88 0.00 -21.18
CA GLY A 385 -15.24 0.36 -21.55
C GLY A 385 -15.68 -0.25 -22.88
N SER A 386 -16.98 -0.14 -23.16
CA SER A 386 -17.61 -0.69 -24.37
C SER A 386 -17.04 -0.15 -25.69
N SER A 387 -16.40 1.03 -25.67
CA SER A 387 -15.77 1.61 -26.86
C SER A 387 -14.35 1.10 -27.07
N GLU A 388 -13.70 0.51 -26.06
CA GLU A 388 -12.28 0.15 -26.07
C GLU A 388 -12.06 -1.37 -26.00
N THR A 389 -13.12 -2.17 -26.12
CA THR A 389 -13.05 -3.64 -26.01
C THR A 389 -11.97 -4.25 -26.91
N THR A 390 -11.84 -3.80 -28.16
CA THR A 390 -10.79 -4.26 -29.09
C THR A 390 -9.38 -3.85 -28.66
N CYS A 391 -9.25 -2.69 -28.01
CA CYS A 391 -7.96 -2.20 -27.52
C CYS A 391 -7.38 -3.10 -26.43
N CYS A 392 -8.25 -3.66 -25.60
CA CYS A 392 -7.87 -4.49 -24.46
C CYS A 392 -7.68 -5.97 -24.78
N GLN A 393 -8.11 -6.43 -25.96
CA GLN A 393 -7.99 -7.84 -26.36
C GLN A 393 -6.58 -8.24 -26.83
N ARG A 394 -5.54 -7.48 -26.47
CA ARG A 394 -4.17 -7.80 -26.87
C ARG A 394 -3.53 -8.79 -25.91
N THR A 395 -2.95 -9.84 -26.47
CA THR A 395 -2.48 -11.03 -25.75
C THR A 395 -1.34 -10.82 -24.76
N LEU A 396 -0.60 -9.72 -24.87
CA LEU A 396 0.55 -9.45 -24.00
C LEU A 396 0.28 -8.40 -22.92
N ILE A 397 -0.84 -7.65 -22.96
CA ILE A 397 -1.15 -6.62 -21.94
C ILE A 397 -1.08 -7.25 -20.54
N PRO A 398 -0.40 -6.62 -19.55
CA PRO A 398 0.17 -5.25 -19.56
C PRO A 398 1.57 -5.12 -20.18
N TRP A 399 2.17 -6.20 -20.63
CA TRP A 399 3.50 -6.22 -21.22
C TRP A 399 3.45 -5.90 -22.72
N PHE A 400 4.47 -5.21 -23.25
CA PHE A 400 4.70 -5.03 -24.66
C PHE A 400 6.04 -5.65 -25.07
N TYR A 401 6.13 -6.08 -26.33
CA TYR A 401 7.34 -6.66 -26.91
C TYR A 401 7.67 -6.01 -28.24
N ARG A 402 8.94 -5.64 -28.41
CA ARG A 402 9.48 -5.08 -29.65
C ARG A 402 10.78 -5.80 -30.01
N SER A 403 10.89 -6.19 -31.28
CA SER A 403 12.12 -6.70 -31.89
C SER A 403 12.46 -5.84 -33.09
N PHE A 404 13.72 -5.38 -33.19
CA PHE A 404 14.13 -4.45 -34.24
C PHE A 404 14.68 -5.14 -35.49
N GLY A 405 15.06 -6.43 -35.40
CA GLY A 405 15.76 -7.13 -36.48
C GLY A 405 17.23 -6.69 -36.68
N TYR A 406 17.72 -5.77 -35.86
CA TYR A 406 19.11 -5.35 -35.77
C TYR A 406 19.48 -5.07 -34.30
N SER A 407 20.76 -5.04 -33.98
CA SER A 407 21.25 -4.68 -32.64
C SER A 407 21.62 -3.21 -32.55
N THR A 408 21.39 -2.60 -31.39
CA THR A 408 21.78 -1.23 -31.07
C THR A 408 22.33 -1.14 -29.64
N THR A 409 22.99 -0.03 -29.33
CA THR A 409 23.40 0.39 -27.98
C THR A 409 22.75 1.72 -27.60
N ASP A 410 21.77 2.17 -28.39
CA ASP A 410 21.05 3.41 -28.13
C ASP A 410 20.44 3.40 -26.73
N ASN A 411 20.47 4.54 -26.04
CA ASN A 411 19.67 4.70 -24.84
C ASN A 411 18.18 4.63 -25.20
N ILE A 412 17.39 4.09 -24.28
CA ILE A 412 15.93 4.13 -24.37
C ILE A 412 15.45 5.40 -23.66
N GLU A 413 14.58 6.15 -24.30
CA GLU A 413 13.92 7.33 -23.74
C GLU A 413 12.43 7.06 -23.59
N MET A 414 11.90 7.38 -22.41
CA MET A 414 10.47 7.39 -22.13
C MET A 414 10.00 8.83 -21.96
N ARG A 415 9.04 9.25 -22.77
CA ARG A 415 8.48 10.60 -22.75
C ARG A 415 6.99 10.54 -22.41
N LEU A 416 6.59 11.29 -21.41
CA LEU A 416 5.20 11.56 -21.09
C LEU A 416 4.78 12.84 -21.82
N CYS A 417 3.82 12.72 -22.73
CA CYS A 417 3.38 13.76 -23.64
C CYS A 417 1.87 13.97 -23.51
N CYS A 418 1.44 15.23 -23.53
CA CYS A 418 0.05 15.57 -23.86
C CYS A 418 0.02 16.88 -24.64
N ASP A 419 -0.98 17.07 -25.50
CA ASP A 419 -1.06 18.23 -26.39
C ASP A 419 -1.64 19.50 -25.74
N GLU A 420 -2.23 19.37 -24.56
CA GLU A 420 -2.65 20.50 -23.74
C GLU A 420 -1.92 20.63 -22.39
N GLY A 421 -2.24 21.72 -21.69
CA GLY A 421 -1.74 22.02 -20.36
C GLY A 421 -2.31 21.09 -19.28
N THR A 422 -1.54 20.93 -18.21
CA THR A 422 -1.85 20.02 -17.08
C THR A 422 -3.12 20.34 -16.30
N SER A 423 -3.74 21.51 -16.52
CA SER A 423 -5.02 21.89 -15.94
C SER A 423 -6.23 21.35 -16.73
N ASN A 424 -6.00 20.85 -17.95
CA ASN A 424 -7.02 20.17 -18.75
C ASN A 424 -6.78 18.66 -18.79
N GLU A 425 -5.55 18.23 -19.08
CA GLU A 425 -5.23 16.81 -19.23
C GLU A 425 -3.77 16.51 -18.83
N ASP A 426 -3.58 15.32 -18.29
CA ASP A 426 -2.27 14.77 -17.99
C ASP A 426 -2.38 13.24 -17.88
N VAL A 427 -1.24 12.59 -17.73
CA VAL A 427 -1.17 11.16 -17.46
C VAL A 427 -0.26 10.95 -16.26
N ALA A 428 -0.70 10.13 -15.31
CA ALA A 428 0.05 9.88 -14.08
C ALA A 428 0.54 8.42 -14.06
N MET A 429 1.85 8.21 -14.27
CA MET A 429 2.50 6.91 -14.26
C MET A 429 2.63 6.38 -12.84
N ARG A 430 2.12 5.17 -12.58
CA ARG A 430 2.24 4.49 -11.29
C ARG A 430 3.42 3.53 -11.27
N GLU A 431 3.62 2.83 -12.38
CA GLU A 431 4.54 1.70 -12.44
C GLU A 431 5.13 1.58 -13.85
N TYR A 432 6.41 1.25 -13.96
CA TYR A 432 6.98 0.75 -15.19
C TYR A 432 8.11 -0.24 -14.92
N GLU A 433 8.29 -1.18 -15.82
CA GLU A 433 9.50 -2.00 -15.91
C GLU A 433 9.93 -2.12 -17.38
N ILE A 434 11.21 -1.89 -17.67
CA ILE A 434 11.75 -1.98 -19.03
C ILE A 434 12.99 -2.86 -19.02
N TYR A 435 13.00 -3.80 -19.95
CA TYR A 435 14.02 -4.80 -20.14
C TYR A 435 14.52 -4.80 -21.58
N ILE A 436 15.80 -5.16 -21.73
CA ILE A 436 16.44 -5.34 -23.03
C ILE A 436 17.15 -6.68 -23.08
N LYS A 437 17.26 -7.20 -24.31
CA LYS A 437 17.93 -8.45 -24.61
C LYS A 437 18.68 -8.37 -25.95
#